data_AF-A0A1Q5IYU7-F1
#
_entry.id   AF-A0A1Q5IYU7-F1
#
_cell.length_a   1.000
_cell.length_b   1.000
_cell.length_c   1.000
_cell.angle_alpha   90.00
_cell.angle_beta   90.00
_cell.angle_gamma   90.00
#
_symmetry.space_group_name_H-M   'P 1'
#
loop_
_entity.id
_entity.type
_entity.pdbx_description
1 polymer ?
#
loop_
_entity_poly.entity_id
_entity_poly.type
_entity_poly.pdbx_seq_one_letter_code
_entity_poly.pdbx_strand_id
1 'polypeptide(L)'
;MPETDTYLRADIFTLLIDTDFRLHPDTGTFSHYDGRPFTDEEQATVLLANRDELEAILEVRLLIDTEIQKKVGTAGLNIVLAPYDDQPDEDFTLGNVLTDRPQEGPSDIERLAYVMNGFVPHKQ
;
A
#
# COMPACT_ATOMS: atom_id res chain seq x y z
N MET A 1 -36.88 16.19 -12.72
CA MET A 1 -35.66 16.38 -11.90
C MET A 1 -34.49 16.24 -12.84
N PRO A 2 -33.49 17.13 -12.84
CA PRO A 2 -32.31 16.88 -13.65
C PRO A 2 -31.49 15.77 -12.98
N GLU A 3 -31.13 14.77 -13.78
CA GLU A 3 -30.18 13.73 -13.41
C GLU A 3 -28.84 14.41 -13.15
N THR A 4 -28.33 14.30 -11.92
CA THR A 4 -26.97 14.74 -11.61
C THR A 4 -26.02 13.77 -12.29
N ASP A 5 -25.35 14.23 -13.34
CA ASP A 5 -24.21 13.54 -13.95
C ASP A 5 -23.17 13.24 -12.86
N THR A 6 -23.16 12.00 -12.37
CA THR A 6 -22.22 11.50 -11.36
C THR A 6 -20.86 11.18 -12.00
N TYR A 7 -20.34 12.07 -12.84
CA TYR A 7 -19.01 11.91 -13.42
C TYR A 7 -17.98 12.49 -12.45
N LEU A 8 -17.13 11.61 -11.89
CA LEU A 8 -15.96 12.01 -11.11
C LEU A 8 -15.05 12.86 -11.99
N ARG A 9 -14.75 14.09 -11.55
CA ARG A 9 -13.86 14.99 -12.29
C ARG A 9 -12.43 14.47 -12.18
N ALA A 10 -11.83 14.12 -13.33
CA ALA A 10 -10.57 13.38 -13.38
C ALA A 10 -9.38 14.17 -12.79
N ASP A 11 -9.36 15.49 -12.96
CA ASP A 11 -8.38 16.41 -12.37
C ASP A 11 -8.46 16.42 -10.83
N ILE A 12 -9.66 16.52 -10.27
CA ILE A 12 -9.89 16.45 -8.82
C ILE A 12 -9.54 15.05 -8.29
N PHE A 13 -10.00 14.01 -8.97
CA PHE A 13 -9.74 12.63 -8.57
C PHE A 13 -8.23 12.32 -8.54
N THR A 14 -7.49 12.80 -9.52
CA THR A 14 -6.02 12.64 -9.61
C THR A 14 -5.30 13.39 -8.48
N LEU A 15 -5.76 14.59 -8.11
CA LEU A 15 -5.20 15.30 -6.97
C LEU A 15 -5.53 14.61 -5.66
N LEU A 16 -6.79 14.22 -5.45
CA LEU A 16 -7.24 13.55 -4.22
C LEU A 16 -6.52 12.21 -4.00
N ILE A 17 -6.24 11.44 -5.05
CA ILE A 17 -5.50 10.17 -4.89
C ILE A 17 -4.04 10.42 -4.49
N ASP A 18 -3.45 11.56 -4.88
CA ASP A 18 -2.07 11.94 -4.55
C ASP A 18 -1.97 12.80 -3.28
N THR A 19 -3.09 13.25 -2.69
CA THR A 19 -3.09 14.14 -1.51
C THR A 19 -2.79 13.37 -0.22
N ASP A 20 -1.83 13.78 0.60
CA ASP A 20 -1.58 13.16 1.91
C ASP A 20 -2.56 13.63 3.02
N PHE A 21 -3.44 14.56 2.67
CA PHE A 21 -4.43 15.27 3.50
C PHE A 21 -3.81 15.99 4.72
N ARG A 22 -2.51 16.27 4.69
CA ARG A 22 -1.82 17.06 5.69
C ARG A 22 -1.58 18.46 5.14
N LEU A 23 -1.77 19.45 5.99
CA LEU A 23 -1.39 20.81 5.67
C LEU A 23 0.12 20.96 5.84
N HIS A 24 0.80 21.39 4.78
CA HIS A 24 2.21 21.72 4.81
C HIS A 24 2.41 22.95 5.70
N PRO A 25 3.30 22.91 6.70
CA PRO A 25 3.41 23.95 7.73
C PRO A 25 3.83 25.31 7.15
N ASP A 26 4.63 25.31 6.09
CA ASP A 26 5.19 26.54 5.52
C ASP A 26 4.24 27.26 4.55
N THR A 27 3.39 26.51 3.84
CA THR A 27 2.51 27.06 2.79
C THR A 27 1.04 27.07 3.19
N GLY A 28 0.65 26.27 4.18
CA GLY A 28 -0.75 26.09 4.57
C GLY A 28 -1.61 25.39 3.50
N THR A 29 -0.99 24.80 2.47
CA THR A 29 -1.65 24.00 1.43
C THR A 29 -1.59 22.51 1.78
N PHE A 30 -2.41 21.68 1.15
CA PHE A 30 -2.23 20.24 1.22
C PHE A 30 -0.89 19.82 0.59
N SER A 31 -0.43 18.60 0.88
CA SER A 31 0.77 18.05 0.29
C SER A 31 0.47 16.84 -0.58
N HIS A 32 1.31 16.61 -1.57
CA HIS A 32 1.39 15.34 -2.29
C HIS A 32 1.89 14.24 -1.35
N TYR A 33 1.69 12.98 -1.74
CA TYR A 33 2.13 11.82 -0.96
C TYR A 33 3.66 11.77 -0.78
N ASP A 34 4.41 12.40 -1.70
CA ASP A 34 5.86 12.55 -1.60
C ASP A 34 6.33 13.72 -0.71
N GLY A 35 5.39 14.46 -0.12
CA GLY A 35 5.64 15.57 0.80
C GLY A 35 5.83 16.93 0.13
N ARG A 36 5.79 17.04 -1.20
CA ARG A 36 5.79 18.34 -1.87
C ARG A 36 4.48 19.10 -1.57
N PRO A 37 4.51 20.40 -1.24
CA PRO A 37 3.28 21.18 -1.08
C PRO A 37 2.57 21.36 -2.42
N PHE A 38 1.24 21.41 -2.39
CA PHE A 38 0.42 21.75 -3.55
C PHE A 38 0.68 23.18 -3.99
N THR A 39 0.59 23.42 -5.31
CA THR A 39 0.49 24.79 -5.85
C THR A 39 -0.87 25.41 -5.52
N ASP A 40 -0.99 26.71 -5.72
CA ASP A 40 -2.25 27.43 -5.51
C ASP A 40 -3.37 26.88 -6.42
N GLU A 41 -3.05 26.49 -7.65
CA GLU A 41 -4.00 25.89 -8.60
C GLU A 41 -4.45 24.49 -8.16
N GLU A 42 -3.53 23.66 -7.68
CA GLU A 42 -3.84 22.32 -7.17
C GLU A 42 -4.71 22.42 -5.90
N GLN A 43 -4.35 23.34 -5.00
CA GLN A 43 -5.13 23.62 -3.80
C GLN A 43 -6.54 24.12 -4.16
N ALA A 44 -6.66 25.05 -5.12
CA ALA A 44 -7.97 25.53 -5.57
C ALA A 44 -8.81 24.40 -6.19
N THR A 45 -8.18 23.52 -6.97
CA THR A 45 -8.85 22.40 -7.64
C THR A 45 -9.34 21.37 -6.63
N VAL A 46 -8.50 20.94 -5.69
CA VAL A 46 -8.87 19.91 -4.71
C VAL A 46 -9.94 20.40 -3.73
N LEU A 47 -9.99 21.71 -3.44
CA LEU A 47 -11.04 22.32 -2.61
C LEU A 47 -12.42 22.36 -3.30
N LEU A 48 -12.48 22.16 -4.62
CA LEU A 48 -13.75 22.02 -5.35
C LEU A 48 -14.34 20.61 -5.26
N ALA A 49 -13.62 19.66 -4.65
CA ALA A 49 -14.08 18.28 -4.51
C ALA A 49 -15.45 18.23 -3.81
N ASN A 50 -16.37 17.49 -4.41
CA ASN A 50 -17.65 17.20 -3.78
C ASN A 50 -17.54 15.95 -2.89
N ARG A 51 -18.63 15.67 -2.18
CA ARG A 51 -18.68 14.53 -1.25
C ARG A 51 -18.49 13.19 -1.97
N ASP A 52 -19.13 13.00 -3.12
CA ASP A 52 -19.07 11.73 -3.86
C ASP A 52 -17.64 11.44 -4.35
N GLU A 53 -16.91 12.48 -4.77
CA GLU A 53 -15.49 12.39 -5.16
C GLU A 53 -14.59 12.02 -3.98
N LEU A 54 -14.85 12.58 -2.80
CA LEU A 54 -14.12 12.22 -1.58
C LEU A 54 -14.41 10.78 -1.14
N GLU A 55 -15.67 10.36 -1.16
CA GLU A 55 -16.07 8.99 -0.80
C GLU A 55 -15.46 7.96 -1.77
N ALA A 56 -15.51 8.22 -3.08
CA ALA A 56 -14.90 7.35 -4.09
C ALA A 56 -13.38 7.16 -3.88
N ILE A 57 -12.67 8.22 -3.49
CA ILE A 57 -11.22 8.12 -3.22
C ILE A 57 -10.94 7.33 -1.95
N LEU A 58 -11.75 7.46 -0.90
CA LEU A 58 -11.58 6.67 0.31
C LEU A 58 -11.76 5.17 0.02
N GLU A 59 -12.75 4.80 -0.80
CA GLU A 59 -12.95 3.42 -1.24
C GLU A 59 -11.78 2.89 -2.06
N VAL A 60 -11.29 3.68 -3.03
CA VAL A 60 -10.15 3.30 -3.87
C VAL A 60 -8.87 3.18 -3.05
N ARG A 61 -8.60 4.08 -2.11
CA ARG A 61 -7.45 4.00 -1.21
C ARG A 61 -7.50 2.76 -0.34
N LEU A 62 -8.65 2.47 0.27
CA LEU A 62 -8.82 1.26 1.08
C LEU A 62 -8.59 -0.01 0.25
N LEU A 63 -9.06 -0.04 -0.98
CA LEU A 63 -8.83 -1.16 -1.90
C LEU A 63 -7.34 -1.30 -2.23
N ILE A 64 -6.67 -0.21 -2.60
CA ILE A 64 -5.23 -0.20 -2.90
C ILE A 64 -4.43 -0.68 -1.69
N ASP A 65 -4.69 -0.13 -0.50
CA ASP A 65 -4.00 -0.50 0.73
C ASP A 65 -4.21 -1.98 1.05
N THR A 66 -5.45 -2.47 0.92
CA THR A 66 -5.79 -3.88 1.12
C THR A 66 -5.04 -4.79 0.14
N GLU A 67 -5.02 -4.43 -1.15
CA GLU A 67 -4.33 -5.22 -2.17
C GLU A 67 -2.81 -5.17 -2.02
N ILE A 68 -2.24 -4.03 -1.62
CA ILE A 68 -0.82 -3.92 -1.26
C ILE A 68 -0.52 -4.81 -0.05
N GLN A 69 -1.32 -4.73 1.01
CA GLN A 69 -1.15 -5.55 2.21
C GLN A 69 -1.25 -7.05 1.90
N LYS A 70 -2.20 -7.48 1.06
CA LYS A 70 -2.30 -8.87 0.60
C LYS A 70 -1.05 -9.29 -0.17
N LYS A 71 -0.57 -8.46 -1.10
CA LYS A 71 0.64 -8.78 -1.88
C LYS A 71 1.89 -8.86 -1.02
N VAL A 72 2.07 -7.91 -0.10
CA VAL A 72 3.19 -7.90 0.85
C VAL A 72 3.10 -9.09 1.81
N GLY A 73 1.91 -9.40 2.31
CA GLY A 73 1.65 -10.56 3.17
C GLY A 73 1.95 -11.89 2.46
N THR A 74 1.48 -12.06 1.22
CA THR A 74 1.77 -13.24 0.40
C THR A 74 3.26 -13.35 0.08
N ALA A 75 3.92 -12.24 -0.27
CA ALA A 75 5.36 -12.24 -0.50
C ALA A 75 6.14 -12.61 0.77
N GLY A 76 5.79 -12.03 1.91
CA GLY A 76 6.37 -12.36 3.21
C GLY A 76 6.17 -13.83 3.57
N LEU A 77 4.96 -14.36 3.37
CA LEU A 77 4.66 -15.77 3.57
C LEU A 77 5.52 -16.66 2.67
N ASN A 78 5.63 -16.34 1.37
CA ASN A 78 6.46 -17.11 0.44
C ASN A 78 7.95 -17.10 0.84
N ILE A 79 8.46 -16.01 1.42
CA ILE A 79 9.85 -15.99 1.91
C ILE A 79 10.04 -16.90 3.12
N VAL A 80 9.08 -16.90 4.06
CA VAL A 80 9.12 -17.80 5.22
C VAL A 80 9.01 -19.26 4.77
N LEU A 81 8.19 -19.53 3.75
CA LEU A 81 7.97 -20.87 3.20
C LEU A 81 9.07 -21.34 2.24
N ALA A 82 9.85 -20.44 1.63
CA ALA A 82 10.86 -20.77 0.62
C ALA A 82 11.85 -21.90 1.02
N PRO A 83 12.32 -22.02 2.28
CA PRO A 83 13.17 -23.15 2.70
C PRO A 83 12.47 -24.51 2.70
N TYR A 84 11.14 -24.51 2.66
CA TYR A 84 10.28 -25.68 2.71
C TYR A 84 9.69 -26.03 1.33
N ASP A 85 10.06 -25.31 0.26
CA ASP A 85 9.53 -25.52 -1.11
C ASP A 85 9.81 -26.94 -1.65
N ASP A 86 10.85 -27.62 -1.15
CA ASP A 86 11.17 -29.02 -1.50
C ASP A 86 10.44 -30.06 -0.62
N GLN A 87 9.58 -29.63 0.32
CA GLN A 87 8.98 -30.48 1.37
C GLN A 87 7.45 -30.59 1.44
N PRO A 88 6.58 -30.04 0.57
CA PRO A 88 5.15 -30.24 0.77
C PRO A 88 4.73 -31.64 0.30
N ASP A 89 4.84 -32.63 1.20
CA ASP A 89 3.94 -33.78 1.17
C ASP A 89 2.53 -33.37 1.65
N GLU A 90 1.56 -34.27 1.54
CA GLU A 90 0.16 -33.98 1.91
C GLU A 90 -0.02 -33.61 3.40
N ASP A 91 0.99 -33.84 4.25
CA ASP A 91 0.96 -33.59 5.70
C ASP A 91 1.65 -32.27 6.11
N PHE A 92 2.15 -31.47 5.15
CA PHE A 92 2.75 -30.17 5.44
C PHE A 92 1.70 -29.18 5.99
N THR A 93 1.92 -28.73 7.23
CA THR A 93 1.07 -27.71 7.87
C THR A 93 1.87 -26.47 8.26
N LEU A 94 1.17 -25.34 8.42
CA LEU A 94 1.75 -24.12 9.00
C LEU A 94 2.31 -24.35 10.42
N GLY A 95 1.82 -25.35 11.15
CA GLY A 95 2.37 -25.73 12.46
C GLY A 95 3.80 -26.28 12.36
N ASN A 96 4.13 -26.97 11.27
CA ASN A 96 5.47 -27.51 11.02
C ASN A 96 6.46 -26.37 10.77
N VAL A 97 6.04 -25.32 10.06
CA VAL A 97 6.86 -24.11 9.83
C VAL A 97 7.22 -23.40 11.15
N LEU A 98 6.28 -23.35 12.09
CA LEU A 98 6.49 -22.72 13.39
C LEU A 98 7.37 -23.54 14.36
N THR A 99 7.59 -24.82 14.08
CA THR A 99 8.26 -25.77 14.98
C THR A 99 9.58 -26.29 14.42
N ASP A 100 9.64 -26.62 13.13
CA ASP A 100 10.82 -27.14 12.41
C ASP A 100 11.54 -26.05 11.62
N ARG A 101 12.06 -25.04 12.33
CA ARG A 101 12.85 -23.98 11.72
C ARG A 101 14.17 -24.53 11.15
N PRO A 102 14.58 -24.16 9.91
CA PRO A 102 15.93 -24.41 9.41
C PRO A 102 16.95 -23.73 10.33
N GLN A 103 17.91 -24.50 10.84
CA GLN A 103 18.89 -24.03 11.82
C GLN A 103 19.93 -23.05 11.21
N GLU A 104 20.05 -23.01 9.89
CA GLU A 104 20.99 -22.14 9.17
C GLU A 104 20.28 -20.96 8.49
N GLY A 105 20.81 -19.74 8.69
CA GLY A 105 20.36 -18.51 8.04
C GLY A 105 19.57 -17.53 8.93
N PRO A 106 19.17 -16.37 8.37
CA PRO A 106 18.44 -15.34 9.10
C PRO A 106 17.09 -15.87 9.57
N SER A 107 16.62 -15.37 10.71
CA SER A 107 15.30 -15.67 11.27
C SER A 107 14.17 -15.24 10.35
N ASP A 108 12.99 -15.83 10.55
CA ASP A 108 11.78 -15.46 9.78
C ASP A 108 11.44 -13.98 9.93
N ILE A 109 11.70 -13.40 11.11
CA ILE A 109 11.53 -11.96 11.36
C ILE A 109 12.49 -11.13 10.53
N GLU A 110 13.76 -11.52 10.42
CA GLU A 110 14.75 -10.80 9.60
C GLU A 110 14.42 -10.91 8.10
N ARG A 111 13.92 -12.08 7.67
CA ARG A 111 13.48 -12.31 6.29
C ARG A 111 12.20 -11.54 5.94
N LEU A 112 11.26 -11.44 6.87
CA LEU A 112 10.05 -10.62 6.73
C LEU A 112 10.39 -9.14 6.70
N ALA A 113 11.25 -8.67 7.62
CA ALA A 113 11.73 -7.29 7.65
C ALA A 113 12.38 -6.89 6.32
N TYR A 114 13.06 -7.85 5.69
CA TYR A 114 13.70 -7.69 4.42
C TYR A 114 12.71 -7.47 3.25
N VAL A 115 11.58 -8.18 3.20
CA VAL A 115 10.48 -7.92 2.23
C VAL A 115 9.77 -6.60 2.53
N MET A 116 9.51 -6.32 3.80
CA MET A 116 8.78 -5.12 4.23
C MET A 116 9.58 -3.84 3.96
N ASN A 117 10.91 -3.90 3.96
CA ASN A 117 11.79 -2.75 3.72
C ASN A 117 12.25 -2.63 2.25
N GLY A 118 11.77 -3.48 1.34
CA GLY A 118 12.00 -3.36 -0.11
C GLY A 118 13.45 -3.55 -0.57
N PHE A 119 14.34 -4.07 0.27
CA PHE A 119 15.71 -4.39 -0.16
C PHE A 119 15.68 -5.65 -1.04
N VAL A 120 16.52 -5.74 -2.06
CA VAL A 120 16.80 -6.95 -2.84
C VAL A 120 18.29 -7.25 -2.71
N PRO A 121 18.79 -8.29 -1.99
CA PRO A 121 20.20 -8.57 -2.05
C PRO A 121 20.40 -9.15 -3.44
N HIS A 122 21.35 -8.56 -4.14
CA HIS A 122 21.95 -9.25 -5.27
C HIS A 122 22.41 -10.62 -4.79
N LYS A 123 21.97 -11.68 -5.51
CA LYS A 123 22.51 -13.02 -5.37
C LYS A 123 24.04 -12.93 -5.42
N GLN A 124 24.72 -13.41 -4.40
CA GLN A 124 26.13 -13.80 -4.49
C GLN A 124 26.22 -15.21 -5.07
#